data_AF-A0A920HL30-F1
#
_entry.id   AF-A0A920HL30-F1
#
_cell.length_a   1.000
_cell.length_b   1.000
_cell.length_c   1.000
_cell.angle_alpha   90.00
_cell.angle_beta   90.00
_cell.angle_gamma   90.00
#
_symmetry.space_group_name_H-M   'P 1'
#
loop_
_entity.id
_entity.type
_entity.pdbx_description
1 polymer ?
#
loop_
_entity_poly.entity_id
_entity_poly.type
_entity_poly.pdbx_seq_one_letter_code
_entity_poly.pdbx_strand_id
1 'polypeptide(L)' 'MENALGMIKDLVKSLTSILVAVIGLGVVAGVVFGETWFFGDVLDNLVALIQGLGEAGLVGLLAAAILIGLLK' A
#
# COMPACT_ATOMS: atom_id res chain seq x y z
N MET A 1 -22.61 -22.35 -3.14
CA MET A 1 -21.55 -21.79 -2.27
C MET A 1 -20.40 -21.16 -3.06
N GLU A 2 -20.06 -21.67 -4.24
CA GLU A 2 -19.02 -21.10 -5.14
C GLU A 2 -19.28 -19.63 -5.53
N ASN A 3 -20.53 -19.24 -5.78
CA ASN A 3 -20.92 -17.86 -6.10
C ASN A 3 -20.72 -16.88 -4.94
N ALA A 4 -20.92 -17.31 -3.69
CA ALA A 4 -20.76 -16.43 -2.53
C ALA A 4 -19.28 -16.11 -2.27
N LEU A 5 -18.40 -17.11 -2.44
CA LEU A 5 -16.95 -16.92 -2.35
C LEU A 5 -16.42 -16.01 -3.47
N GLY A 6 -16.96 -16.15 -4.69
CA GLY A 6 -16.67 -15.24 -5.81
C GLY A 6 -17.02 -13.80 -5.49
N MET A 7 -18.26 -13.54 -5.03
CA MET A 7 -18.70 -12.19 -4.66
C MET A 7 -17.85 -11.55 -3.55
N ILE A 8 -17.46 -12.33 -2.53
CA ILE A 8 -16.59 -11.83 -1.45
C ILE A 8 -15.21 -11.50 -1.99
N LYS A 9 -14.63 -12.34 -2.85
CA LYS A 9 -13.34 -12.08 -3.49
C LYS A 9 -13.38 -10.80 -4.32
N ASP A 10 -14.43 -10.60 -5.09
CA ASP A 10 -14.62 -9.42 -5.94
C ASP A 10 -14.78 -8.16 -5.09
N LEU A 11 -15.57 -8.23 -4.00
CA LEU A 11 -15.71 -7.14 -3.05
C LEU A 11 -14.35 -6.76 -2.44
N VAL A 12 -13.58 -7.73 -1.92
CA VAL A 12 -12.25 -7.48 -1.34
C VAL A 12 -11.32 -6.86 -2.37
N LYS A 13 -11.35 -7.34 -3.62
CA LYS A 13 -10.54 -6.79 -4.70
C LYS A 13 -10.91 -5.33 -4.99
N SER A 14 -12.21 -5.03 -5.09
CA SER A 14 -12.69 -3.67 -5.32
C SER A 14 -12.36 -2.74 -4.16
N LEU A 15 -12.59 -3.14 -2.91
CA LEU A 15 -12.24 -2.32 -1.75
C LEU A 15 -10.73 -2.10 -1.66
N THR A 16 -9.92 -3.14 -1.86
CA THR A 16 -8.46 -3.01 -1.91
C THR A 16 -8.03 -2.02 -2.99
N SER A 17 -8.63 -2.07 -4.20
CA SER A 17 -8.29 -1.11 -5.27
C SER A 17 -8.60 0.33 -4.89
N ILE A 18 -9.70 0.57 -4.18
CA ILE A 18 -10.08 1.91 -3.69
C ILE A 18 -9.07 2.38 -2.64
N LEU A 19 -8.72 1.52 -1.68
CA LEU A 19 -7.75 1.86 -0.63
C LEU A 19 -6.35 2.14 -1.22
N VAL A 20 -5.92 1.36 -2.21
CA VAL A 20 -4.65 1.61 -2.91
C VAL A 20 -4.67 2.95 -3.64
N ALA A 21 -5.80 3.31 -4.27
CA ALA A 21 -5.94 4.64 -4.89
C ALA A 21 -5.86 5.78 -3.87
N VAL A 22 -6.42 5.59 -2.67
CA VAL A 22 -6.33 6.55 -1.56
C VAL A 22 -4.89 6.71 -1.07
N ILE A 23 -4.08 5.64 -1.03
CA ILE A 23 -2.65 5.76 -0.71
C ILE A 23 -1.95 6.69 -1.70
N GLY A 24 -2.19 6.52 -3.01
CA GLY A 24 -1.60 7.39 -4.03
C GLY A 24 -1.98 8.86 -3.85
N LEU A 25 -3.26 9.13 -3.55
CA LEU A 25 -3.71 10.49 -3.23
C LEU A 25 -3.06 11.03 -1.96
N GLY A 26 -2.94 10.22 -0.91
CA GLY A 26 -2.33 10.62 0.36
C GLY A 26 -0.84 10.93 0.24
N VAL A 27 -0.10 10.16 -0.57
CA VAL A 27 1.31 10.46 -0.87
C VAL A 27 1.44 11.79 -1.61
N VAL A 28 0.67 12.01 -2.67
CA VAL A 28 0.73 13.26 -3.43
C VAL A 28 0.33 14.46 -2.57
N ALA A 29 -0.76 14.33 -1.79
CA ALA A 29 -1.20 15.37 -0.89
C ALA A 29 -0.16 15.67 0.20
N GLY A 30 0.45 14.64 0.80
CA GLY A 30 1.51 14.78 1.80
C GLY A 30 2.73 15.52 1.26
N VAL A 31 3.12 15.26 0.00
CA VAL A 31 4.25 15.97 -0.63
C VAL A 31 3.93 17.44 -0.90
N VAL A 32 2.71 17.74 -1.36
CA VAL A 32 2.33 19.12 -1.76
C VAL A 32 1.96 19.99 -0.57
N PHE A 33 1.20 19.44 0.38
CA PHE A 33 0.57 20.18 1.46
C PHE A 33 1.17 19.88 2.84
N GLY A 34 2.02 18.86 2.96
CA GLY A 34 2.55 18.39 4.23
C GLY A 34 1.54 17.53 5.02
N GLU A 35 1.69 17.52 6.34
CA GLU A 35 0.80 16.78 7.25
C GLU A 35 -0.64 17.34 7.18
N THR A 36 -1.62 16.48 6.88
CA THR A 36 -3.03 16.88 6.78
C THR A 36 -3.93 15.91 7.53
N TRP A 37 -5.01 16.42 8.14
CA TRP A 37 -5.93 15.61 8.96
C TRP A 37 -6.65 14.48 8.19
N PHE A 38 -6.82 14.63 6.87
CA PHE A 38 -7.54 13.66 6.04
C PHE A 38 -6.62 12.56 5.47
N PHE A 39 -5.37 12.90 5.14
CA PHE A 39 -4.41 11.95 4.57
C PHE A 39 -3.37 11.45 5.60
N GLY A 40 -3.36 12.04 6.80
CA GLY A 40 -2.52 11.63 7.93
C GLY A 40 -1.06 11.41 7.55
N ASP A 41 -0.50 10.34 8.10
CA ASP A 41 0.91 9.96 7.96
C ASP A 41 1.16 9.04 6.76
N VAL A 42 0.33 9.07 5.71
CA VAL A 42 0.46 8.12 4.58
C VAL A 42 1.82 8.23 3.89
N LEU A 43 2.31 9.47 3.69
CA LEU A 43 3.64 9.70 3.12
C LEU A 43 4.74 9.16 4.04
N ASP A 44 4.69 9.49 5.32
CA ASP A 44 5.71 9.11 6.30
C ASP A 44 5.76 7.60 6.50
N ASN A 45 4.61 6.93 6.56
CA ASN A 45 4.52 5.48 6.62
C ASN A 45 5.12 4.81 5.37
N LEU A 46 4.92 5.38 4.19
CA LEU A 46 5.54 4.88 2.96
C LEU A 46 7.06 5.06 2.99
N VAL A 47 7.54 6.23 3.39
CA VAL A 47 8.99 6.50 3.50
C VAL A 47 9.63 5.58 4.53
N ALA A 48 9.01 5.40 5.69
CA ALA A 48 9.48 4.50 6.74
C ALA A 48 9.53 3.05 6.27
N LEU A 49 8.54 2.59 5.49
CA LEU A 49 8.57 1.26 4.88
C LEU A 49 9.76 1.11 3.92
N ILE A 50 9.99 2.07 3.04
CA ILE A 50 11.11 2.04 2.08
C ILE A 50 12.45 2.04 2.82
N GLN A 51 12.59 2.89 3.84
CA GLN A 51 13.78 2.96 4.68
C GLN A 51 14.03 1.63 5.39
N GLY A 52 13.01 1.04 6.02
CA GLY A 52 13.12 -0.26 6.69
C GLY A 52 13.52 -1.39 5.73
N LEU A 53 13.03 -1.37 4.49
CA LEU A 53 13.48 -2.30 3.45
C LEU A 53 14.93 -2.04 3.02
N GLY A 54 15.36 -0.79 2.94
CA GLY A 54 16.75 -0.43 2.62
C GLY A 54 17.74 -0.81 3.71
N GLU A 55 17.41 -0.56 4.97
CA GLU A 55 18.23 -0.86 6.16
C GLU A 55 18.41 -2.38 6.36
N ALA A 56 17.40 -3.17 6.00
CA ALA A 56 17.49 -4.64 6.04
C ALA A 56 18.42 -5.24 4.96
N GLY A 57 18.99 -4.42 4.07
CA GLY A 57 19.96 -4.84 3.06
C GLY A 57 19.42 -5.92 2.11
N LEU A 58 20.16 -7.02 1.95
CA LEU A 58 19.78 -8.11 1.04
C LEU A 58 18.41 -8.72 1.39
N VAL A 59 18.11 -8.87 2.68
CA VAL A 59 16.85 -9.45 3.15
C VAL A 59 15.68 -8.53 2.83
N GLY A 60 15.86 -7.22 2.96
CA GLY A 60 14.87 -6.24 2.55
C GLY A 60 14.60 -6.26 1.05
N LEU A 61 15.63 -6.45 0.23
CA LEU A 61 15.48 -6.59 -1.22
C LEU A 61 14.70 -7.87 -1.60
N LEU A 62 14.96 -8.98 -0.91
CA LEU A 62 14.19 -10.22 -1.07
C LEU A 62 12.73 -10.04 -0.67
N ALA A 63 12.47 -9.37 0.47
CA ALA A 63 11.13 -9.05 0.91
C ALA A 63 10.39 -8.17 -0.13
N ALA A 64 11.04 -7.14 -0.66
CA ALA A 64 10.49 -6.31 -1.73
C ALA A 64 10.15 -7.13 -2.98
N ALA A 65 11.03 -8.04 -3.41
CA ALA A 65 10.78 -8.90 -4.56
C ALA A 65 9.57 -9.82 -4.35
N ILE A 66 9.41 -10.40 -3.16
CA ILE A 66 8.25 -11.22 -2.79
C ILE A 66 6.97 -10.37 -2.82
N LEU A 67 6.98 -9.18 -2.20
CA LEU A 67 5.84 -8.27 -2.18
C LEU A 67 5.40 -7.88 -3.60
N ILE A 68 6.35 -7.52 -4.47
CA ILE A 68 6.07 -7.21 -5.88
C ILE A 68 5.47 -8.44 -6.59
N GLY A 69 5.92 -9.65 -6.28
CA GLY A 69 5.36 -10.89 -6.83
C GLY A 69 3.92 -11.16 -6.37
N LEU A 70 3.57 -10.78 -5.14
CA LEU A 70 2.22 -10.96 -4.59
C LEU A 70 1.22 -9.88 -5.04
N LEU A 71 1.71 -8.68 -5.36
CA LEU A 71 0.90 -7.55 -5.81
C LEU A 71 0.60 -7.56 -7.32
N LYS A 72 1.28 -8.41 -8.09
CA LYS A 72 0.98 -8.68 -9.49
C LYS A 72 -0.20 -9.64 -9.63
#